data_AF-G3CJN4-F1
#
_entry.id   AF-G3CJN4-F1
#
_cell.length_a   1.000
_cell.length_b   1.000
_cell.length_c   1.000
_cell.angle_alpha   90.00
_cell.angle_beta   90.00
_cell.angle_gamma   90.00
#
_symmetry.space_group_name_H-M   'P 1'
#
loop_
_entity.id
_entity.type
_entity.pdbx_description
1 polymer ?
#
loop_
_entity_poly.entity_id
_entity_poly.type
_entity_poly.pdbx_seq_one_letter_code
_entity_poly.pdbx_strand_id
1 'polypeptide(L)'
;ATDFHSGTWYVTHVANQTDPTDCRTLSMSTTGSGNSKTFVVQHPYGEGDKDQLHCTAKPETEKRLTFTCKSGGKVTDTTIFIAMVTDYNDYALYYLCTTVESGSSKGQIYDNYLVARRDGSKKDIPAALKTYTNNLGLKSC
;
A
#
# COMPACT_ATOMS: atom_id res chain seq x y z
N ALA A 1 4.57 -17.85 6.35
CA ALA A 1 4.66 -16.40 6.07
C ALA A 1 3.26 -15.94 5.73
N THR A 2 2.82 -14.77 6.18
CA THR A 2 1.51 -14.26 5.75
C THR A 2 1.56 -13.96 4.26
N ASP A 3 0.65 -14.54 3.48
CA ASP A 3 0.60 -14.38 2.01
C ASP A 3 0.28 -12.95 1.56
N PHE A 4 0.12 -12.00 2.48
CA PHE A 4 -0.09 -10.59 2.19
C PHE A 4 0.93 -10.02 1.19
N HIS A 5 2.22 -10.27 1.43
CA HIS A 5 3.35 -9.68 0.68
C HIS A 5 3.79 -10.55 -0.50
N SER A 6 2.83 -11.12 -1.21
CA SER A 6 3.02 -11.88 -2.44
C SER A 6 1.87 -11.59 -3.41
N GLY A 7 2.10 -11.73 -4.71
CA GLY A 7 1.09 -11.58 -5.75
C GLY A 7 0.58 -10.15 -5.91
N THR A 8 -0.61 -10.02 -6.50
CA THR A 8 -1.20 -8.73 -6.86
C THR A 8 -2.32 -8.35 -5.91
N TRP A 9 -2.41 -7.07 -5.58
CA TRP A 9 -3.54 -6.46 -4.88
C TRP A 9 -4.08 -5.30 -5.71
N TYR A 10 -5.39 -5.18 -5.78
CA TYR A 10 -6.08 -4.10 -6.48
C TYR A 10 -6.71 -3.20 -5.44
N VAL A 11 -6.26 -1.95 -5.32
CA VAL A 11 -6.94 -0.97 -4.46
C VAL A 11 -8.30 -0.65 -5.08
N THR A 12 -9.34 -0.79 -4.27
CA THR A 12 -10.74 -0.60 -4.69
C THR A 12 -11.40 0.57 -3.99
N HIS A 13 -10.94 0.96 -2.80
CA HIS A 13 -11.49 2.10 -2.08
C HIS A 13 -10.40 2.82 -1.29
N VAL A 14 -10.55 4.13 -1.15
CA VAL A 14 -9.64 5.02 -0.40
C VAL A 14 -10.43 6.05 0.41
N ALA A 15 -9.95 6.43 1.59
CA ALA A 15 -10.58 7.47 2.40
C ALA A 15 -10.29 8.87 1.84
N ASN A 16 -9.00 9.10 1.56
CA ASN A 16 -8.49 10.35 1.03
C ASN A 16 -8.06 10.12 -0.42
N GLN A 17 -8.81 10.68 -1.37
CA GLN A 17 -8.40 10.66 -2.76
C GLN A 17 -7.40 11.80 -2.99
N THR A 18 -6.15 11.61 -2.56
CA THR A 18 -5.04 12.51 -2.86
C THR A 18 -4.41 12.13 -4.20
N ASP A 19 -3.98 13.11 -4.98
CA ASP A 19 -3.22 12.89 -6.21
C ASP A 19 -1.71 12.89 -5.85
N PRO A 20 -0.87 11.93 -6.29
CA PRO A 20 -1.15 10.81 -7.20
C PRO A 20 -2.03 9.72 -6.56
N THR A 21 -3.13 9.38 -7.25
CA THR A 21 -4.21 8.54 -6.70
C THR A 21 -3.72 7.18 -6.18
N ASP A 22 -4.01 6.89 -4.91
CA ASP A 22 -3.78 5.60 -4.24
C ASP A 22 -4.59 4.43 -4.85
N CYS A 23 -5.46 4.73 -5.82
CA CYS A 23 -6.23 3.78 -6.62
C CYS A 23 -5.35 3.00 -7.60
N ARG A 24 -4.42 2.19 -7.09
CA ARG A 24 -3.40 1.49 -7.89
C ARG A 24 -3.49 -0.01 -7.77
N THR A 25 -2.94 -0.67 -8.79
CA THR A 25 -2.58 -2.09 -8.71
C THR A 25 -1.20 -2.19 -8.09
N LEU A 26 -1.11 -2.99 -7.02
CA LEU A 26 0.12 -3.22 -6.27
C LEU A 26 0.63 -4.63 -6.59
N SER A 27 1.86 -4.71 -7.06
CA SER A 27 2.60 -5.97 -7.21
C SER A 27 3.47 -6.17 -5.99
N MET A 28 3.20 -7.22 -5.21
CA MET A 28 3.92 -7.52 -3.98
C MET A 28 4.77 -8.78 -4.14
N SER A 29 5.96 -8.76 -3.54
CA SER A 29 6.80 -9.95 -3.44
C SER A 29 7.63 -9.93 -2.16
N THR A 30 8.16 -11.10 -1.80
CA THR A 30 9.09 -11.26 -0.69
C THR A 30 10.37 -11.90 -1.20
N THR A 31 11.51 -11.32 -0.87
CA THR A 31 12.83 -11.86 -1.23
C THR A 31 13.65 -12.17 0.03
N GLY A 32 14.64 -13.05 -0.08
CA GLY A 32 15.45 -13.48 1.06
C GLY A 32 14.68 -14.33 2.09
N SER A 33 15.34 -14.63 3.22
CA SER A 33 14.77 -15.46 4.29
C SER A 33 15.34 -15.08 5.66
N GLY A 34 14.64 -15.44 6.74
CA GLY A 34 15.03 -15.06 8.11
C GLY A 34 15.28 -13.55 8.23
N ASN A 35 16.46 -13.18 8.72
CA ASN A 35 16.87 -11.78 8.92
C ASN A 35 17.22 -11.03 7.63
N SER A 36 17.43 -11.73 6.50
CA SER A 36 17.68 -11.10 5.19
C SER A 36 16.39 -10.82 4.42
N LYS A 37 15.24 -11.29 4.94
CA LYS A 37 13.93 -11.11 4.31
C LYS A 37 13.69 -9.63 3.97
N THR A 38 13.11 -9.40 2.80
CA THR A 38 12.73 -8.07 2.32
C THR A 38 11.36 -8.18 1.69
N PHE A 39 10.43 -7.32 2.10
CA PHE A 39 9.14 -7.14 1.46
C PHE A 39 9.28 -6.09 0.37
N VAL A 40 8.66 -6.34 -0.77
CA VAL A 40 8.72 -5.47 -1.94
C VAL A 40 7.30 -5.15 -2.39
N VAL A 41 7.04 -3.88 -2.63
CA VAL A 41 5.80 -3.39 -3.26
C VAL A 41 6.19 -2.56 -4.47
N GLN A 42 5.54 -2.81 -5.60
CA GLN A 42 5.72 -2.06 -6.83
C GLN A 42 4.39 -1.61 -7.40
N HIS A 43 4.34 -0.38 -7.89
CA HIS A 43 3.19 0.12 -8.63
C HIS A 43 3.62 1.24 -9.59
N PRO A 44 2.80 1.56 -10.61
CA PRO A 44 3.06 2.69 -11.49
C PRO A 44 3.14 4.01 -10.72
N TYR A 45 3.93 4.97 -11.19
CA TYR A 45 4.18 6.26 -10.56
C TYR A 45 4.48 7.35 -11.58
N GLY A 46 4.39 8.60 -11.15
CA GLY A 46 4.63 9.76 -12.01
C GLY A 46 3.45 10.06 -12.94
N GLU A 47 3.63 11.08 -13.77
CA GLU A 47 2.61 11.56 -14.70
C GLU A 47 2.31 10.51 -15.78
N GLY A 48 1.04 10.10 -15.85
CA GLY A 48 0.60 9.07 -16.81
C GLY A 48 1.23 7.70 -16.56
N ASP A 49 1.61 7.39 -15.31
CA ASP A 49 2.11 6.08 -14.90
C ASP A 49 3.36 5.61 -15.67
N LYS A 50 4.18 6.57 -16.12
CA LYS A 50 5.38 6.31 -16.95
C LYS A 50 6.55 5.74 -16.16
N ASP A 51 6.59 5.98 -14.86
CA ASP A 51 7.62 5.45 -13.95
C ASP A 51 7.06 4.32 -13.09
N GLN A 52 7.95 3.66 -12.35
CA GLN A 52 7.58 2.67 -11.34
C GLN A 52 8.11 3.09 -9.98
N LEU A 53 7.25 3.07 -8.97
CA LEU A 53 7.67 3.15 -7.58
C LEU A 53 8.05 1.75 -7.10
N HIS A 54 9.24 1.63 -6.53
CA HIS A 54 9.75 0.40 -5.92
C HIS A 54 9.99 0.64 -4.44
N CYS A 55 9.18 0.00 -3.61
CA CYS A 55 9.18 0.14 -2.17
C CYS A 55 9.72 -1.12 -1.51
N THR A 56 10.63 -0.96 -0.56
CA THR A 56 11.19 -2.10 0.19
C THR A 56 11.11 -1.89 1.69
N ALA A 57 10.77 -2.96 2.43
CA ALA A 57 10.78 -2.97 3.89
C ALA A 57 11.51 -4.22 4.42
N LYS A 58 12.15 -4.08 5.58
CA LYS A 58 12.66 -5.22 6.34
C LYS A 58 11.62 -5.67 7.37
N PRO A 59 11.68 -6.92 7.85
CA PRO A 59 10.85 -7.36 8.96
C PRO A 59 11.07 -6.47 10.18
N GLU A 60 9.97 -6.03 10.77
CA GLU A 60 9.95 -5.36 12.06
C GLU A 60 9.33 -6.30 13.11
N THR A 61 9.65 -6.08 14.38
CA THR A 61 9.02 -6.79 15.51
C THR A 61 7.60 -6.31 15.78
N GLU A 62 7.29 -5.10 15.35
CA GLU A 62 5.98 -4.47 15.47
C GLU A 62 5.03 -4.91 14.34
N LYS A 63 3.71 -4.76 14.53
CA LYS A 63 2.69 -5.07 13.51
C LYS A 63 2.61 -3.99 12.41
N ARG A 64 3.75 -3.40 12.04
CA ARG A 64 3.89 -2.38 11.01
C ARG A 64 5.11 -2.68 10.15
N LEU A 65 5.13 -2.13 8.95
CA LEU A 65 6.30 -2.13 8.07
C LEU A 65 6.57 -0.72 7.61
N THR A 66 7.83 -0.31 7.67
CA THR A 66 8.30 0.95 7.11
C THR A 66 8.95 0.69 5.76
N PHE A 67 8.27 1.10 4.70
CA PHE A 67 8.77 1.00 3.34
C PHE A 67 9.58 2.25 2.97
N THR A 68 10.77 2.04 2.40
CA THR A 68 11.47 3.09 1.65
C THR A 68 11.17 2.92 0.18
N CYS A 69 10.59 3.94 -0.45
CA CYS A 69 10.16 3.93 -1.83
C CYS A 69 11.12 4.73 -2.72
N LYS A 70 11.38 4.20 -3.91
CA LYS A 70 12.29 4.79 -4.89
C LYS A 70 11.68 4.79 -6.29
N SER A 71 11.99 5.83 -7.04
CA SER A 71 11.81 5.90 -8.51
C SER A 71 13.11 6.35 -9.15
N GLY A 72 13.53 5.70 -10.25
CA GLY A 72 14.82 6.00 -10.91
C GLY A 72 16.03 5.91 -9.97
N GLY A 73 15.99 5.05 -8.96
CA GLY A 73 17.04 4.88 -7.93
C GLY A 73 17.06 5.94 -6.83
N LYS A 74 16.25 7.00 -6.92
CA LYS A 74 16.16 8.08 -5.92
C LYS A 74 15.03 7.80 -4.94
N VAL A 75 15.26 8.07 -3.66
CA VAL A 75 14.22 7.97 -2.62
C VAL A 75 13.17 9.06 -2.87
N THR A 76 11.92 8.64 -2.96
CA THR A 76 10.77 9.52 -3.19
C THR A 76 10.04 9.81 -1.89
N ASP A 77 9.83 8.75 -1.09
CA ASP A 77 9.02 8.76 0.12
C ASP A 77 9.38 7.58 1.05
N THR A 78 8.97 7.72 2.30
CA THR A 78 8.93 6.64 3.30
C THR A 78 7.48 6.42 3.71
N THR A 79 7.01 5.18 3.69
CA THR A 79 5.61 4.84 3.97
C THR A 79 5.51 3.81 5.08
N ILE A 80 4.82 4.17 6.17
CA ILE A 80 4.40 3.22 7.20
C ILE A 80 3.14 2.51 6.71
N PHE A 81 3.20 1.18 6.68
CA PHE A 81 2.11 0.29 6.32
C PHE A 81 1.64 -0.49 7.56
N ILE A 82 0.33 -0.49 7.80
CA ILE A 82 -0.30 -1.27 8.87
C ILE A 82 -1.47 -2.05 8.30
N ALA A 83 -1.34 -3.38 8.24
CA ALA A 83 -2.47 -4.27 7.93
C ALA A 83 -3.42 -4.31 9.12
N MET A 84 -4.61 -3.72 8.98
CA MET A 84 -5.58 -3.62 10.05
C MET A 84 -6.46 -4.87 10.12
N VAL A 85 -7.05 -5.26 8.99
CA VAL A 85 -7.92 -6.42 8.86
C VAL A 85 -7.72 -7.05 7.49
N THR A 86 -7.35 -8.32 7.45
CA THR A 86 -7.16 -9.04 6.18
C THR A 86 -7.35 -10.53 6.42
N ASP A 87 -7.90 -11.22 5.42
CA ASP A 87 -7.94 -12.68 5.37
C ASP A 87 -6.73 -13.26 4.63
N TYR A 88 -5.80 -12.40 4.19
CA TYR A 88 -4.62 -12.69 3.37
C TYR A 88 -4.90 -13.24 1.95
N ASN A 89 -6.15 -13.59 1.64
CA ASN A 89 -6.53 -14.38 0.47
C ASN A 89 -7.45 -13.64 -0.50
N ASP A 90 -8.28 -12.71 -0.04
CA ASP A 90 -9.27 -12.01 -0.88
C ASP A 90 -9.36 -10.52 -0.58
N TYR A 91 -9.16 -10.10 0.68
CA TYR A 91 -9.28 -8.69 1.04
C TYR A 91 -8.26 -8.21 2.07
N ALA A 92 -8.06 -6.89 2.05
CA ALA A 92 -7.34 -6.18 3.09
C ALA A 92 -7.92 -4.78 3.30
N LEU A 93 -8.08 -4.41 4.56
CA LEU A 93 -8.11 -3.03 5.03
C LEU A 93 -6.72 -2.74 5.64
N TYR A 94 -6.09 -1.67 5.17
CA TYR A 94 -4.82 -1.22 5.73
C TYR A 94 -4.75 0.30 5.77
N TYR A 95 -3.88 0.76 6.65
CA TYR A 95 -3.54 2.16 6.81
C TYR A 95 -2.15 2.43 6.24
N LEU A 96 -2.02 3.55 5.53
CA LEU A 96 -0.77 4.10 5.06
C LEU A 96 -0.52 5.46 5.71
N CYS A 97 0.73 5.72 6.08
CA CYS A 97 1.21 7.04 6.46
C CYS A 97 2.53 7.30 5.73
N THR A 98 2.48 8.20 4.75
CA THR A 98 3.57 8.47 3.82
C THR A 98 4.20 9.82 4.13
N THR A 99 5.51 9.84 4.28
CA THR A 99 6.33 11.06 4.38
C THR A 99 7.06 11.27 3.06
N VAL A 100 6.88 12.45 2.45
CA VAL A 100 7.55 12.80 1.20
C VAL A 100 9.00 13.16 1.47
N GLU A 101 9.94 12.52 0.77
CA GLU A 101 11.38 12.68 0.98
C GLU A 101 12.06 13.55 -0.09
N SER A 102 11.35 13.88 -1.17
CA SER A 102 11.89 14.58 -2.34
C SER A 102 10.92 15.58 -2.98
N GLY A 103 11.43 16.49 -3.81
CA GLY A 103 10.63 17.49 -4.51
C GLY A 103 10.17 18.67 -3.63
N SER A 104 9.24 19.47 -4.16
CA SER A 104 8.72 20.68 -3.49
C SER A 104 7.86 20.39 -2.26
N SER A 105 7.31 19.18 -2.16
CA SER A 105 6.47 18.74 -1.04
C SER A 105 7.24 17.98 0.04
N LYS A 106 8.59 18.01 0.02
CA LYS A 106 9.42 17.32 1.00
C LYS A 106 9.02 17.68 2.44
N GLY A 107 8.88 16.68 3.29
CA GLY A 107 8.47 16.80 4.68
C GLY A 107 6.95 16.83 4.89
N GLN A 108 6.15 16.89 3.82
CA GLN A 108 4.70 16.70 3.94
C GLN A 108 4.39 15.24 4.27
N ILE A 109 3.36 15.06 5.11
CA ILE A 109 2.88 13.76 5.55
C ILE A 109 1.44 13.62 5.07
N TYR A 110 1.14 12.46 4.50
CA TYR A 110 -0.21 12.09 4.07
C TYR A 110 -0.57 10.76 4.70
N ASP A 111 -1.84 10.61 5.07
CA ASP A 111 -2.37 9.36 5.57
C ASP A 111 -3.60 8.93 4.78
N ASN A 112 -3.82 7.61 4.74
CA ASN A 112 -4.97 7.06 4.05
C ASN A 112 -5.36 5.69 4.60
N TYR A 113 -6.65 5.39 4.49
CA TYR A 113 -7.19 4.05 4.69
C TYR A 113 -7.61 3.49 3.35
N LEU A 114 -7.17 2.27 3.04
CA LEU A 114 -7.40 1.64 1.76
C LEU A 114 -8.03 0.27 1.93
N VAL A 115 -8.93 -0.07 1.01
CA VAL A 115 -9.41 -1.44 0.83
C VAL A 115 -8.84 -1.98 -0.47
N ALA A 116 -8.16 -3.13 -0.39
CA ALA A 116 -7.67 -3.85 -1.56
C ALA A 116 -8.29 -5.25 -1.66
N ARG A 117 -8.40 -5.73 -2.89
CA ARG A 117 -8.89 -7.07 -3.25
C ARG A 117 -7.83 -7.84 -4.02
N ARG A 118 -7.82 -9.16 -3.92
CA ARG A 118 -6.99 -10.00 -4.80
C ARG A 118 -7.56 -10.10 -6.21
N ASP A 119 -8.87 -9.94 -6.34
CA ASP A 119 -9.58 -9.93 -7.62
C ASP A 119 -9.99 -8.49 -7.96
N GLY A 120 -9.36 -7.92 -8.99
CA GLY A 120 -9.60 -6.55 -9.43
C GLY A 120 -10.97 -6.29 -10.06
N SER A 121 -11.71 -7.35 -10.40
CA SER A 121 -13.10 -7.25 -10.88
C SER A 121 -14.09 -6.94 -9.75
N LYS A 122 -13.74 -7.24 -8.50
CA LYS A 122 -14.56 -6.95 -7.32
C LYS A 122 -14.40 -5.49 -6.93
N LYS A 123 -15.52 -4.75 -6.93
CA LYS A 123 -15.58 -3.31 -6.62
C LYS A 123 -16.38 -3.01 -5.35
N ASP A 124 -16.83 -4.02 -4.64
CA ASP A 124 -17.54 -3.87 -3.37
C ASP A 124 -16.57 -3.82 -2.19
N ILE A 125 -16.99 -3.17 -1.09
CA ILE A 125 -16.38 -3.38 0.21
C ILE A 125 -16.85 -4.74 0.74
N PRO A 126 -15.95 -5.69 1.03
CA PRO A 126 -16.29 -7.02 1.55
C PRO A 126 -17.15 -6.92 2.80
N ALA A 127 -18.12 -7.82 2.95
CA ALA A 127 -18.99 -7.87 4.13
C ALA A 127 -18.21 -7.91 5.45
N ALA A 128 -17.09 -8.65 5.48
CA ALA A 128 -16.20 -8.77 6.62
C ALA A 128 -15.49 -7.46 7.02
N LEU A 129 -15.40 -6.48 6.12
CA LEU A 129 -14.78 -5.18 6.37
C LEU A 129 -15.78 -4.10 6.76
N LYS A 130 -17.09 -4.28 6.52
CA LYS A 130 -18.11 -3.22 6.68
C LYS A 130 -18.05 -2.54 8.05
N THR A 131 -18.02 -3.31 9.14
CA THR A 131 -17.99 -2.76 10.50
C THR A 131 -16.74 -1.92 10.78
N TYR A 132 -15.61 -2.23 10.13
CA TYR A 132 -14.35 -1.51 10.26
C TYR A 132 -14.27 -0.27 9.36
N THR A 133 -15.04 -0.24 8.27
CA THR A 133 -15.00 0.83 7.26
C THR A 133 -16.12 1.87 7.38
N ASN A 134 -17.19 1.59 8.13
CA ASN A 134 -18.40 2.42 8.18
C ASN A 134 -18.17 3.91 8.43
N ASN A 135 -17.14 4.27 9.20
CA ASN A 135 -16.85 5.65 9.58
C ASN A 135 -15.59 6.22 8.89
N LEU A 136 -14.99 5.48 7.96
CA LEU A 136 -13.75 5.89 7.28
C LEU A 136 -13.99 6.76 6.04
N GLY A 137 -15.25 6.96 5.64
CA GLY A 137 -15.59 7.81 4.49
C GLY A 137 -15.02 7.31 3.16
N LEU A 138 -14.79 6.00 3.03
CA LEU A 138 -14.16 5.39 1.86
C LEU A 138 -14.96 5.66 0.58
N LYS A 139 -14.24 6.06 -0.48
CA LYS A 139 -14.75 6.25 -1.84
C LYS A 139 -14.19 5.17 -2.74
N SER A 140 -15.00 4.72 -3.71
CA SER A 140 -14.55 3.76 -4.72
C SER A 140 -13.49 4.38 -5.61
N CYS A 141 -12.46 3.59 -5.89
CA CYS A 141 -11.72 3.59 -7.14
C CYS A 141 -12.56 2.87 -8.22
#